data_AF-W2NXU7-F1
#
_entry.id   AF-W2NXU7-F1
#
_cell.length_a   1.000
_cell.length_b   1.000
_cell.length_c   1.000
_cell.angle_alpha   90.00
_cell.angle_beta   90.00
_cell.angle_gamma   90.00
#
_symmetry.space_group_name_H-M   'P 1'
#
loop_
_entity.id
_entity.type
_entity.pdbx_description
1 polymer ?
#
loop_
_entity_poly.entity_id
_entity_poly.type
_entity_poly.pdbx_seq_one_letter_code
_entity_poly.pdbx_strand_id
1 'polypeptide(L)'
;MKDIYRGSKIIWLHFASVSFFFVVGDRVDNGSDSLGTIRYIGPVVTAKGASALYYGIEWDDWGRGKNDGSVELPSGERVVHFSGPPGRKLSGHGSPVSYKCSFAKATVFDKTAERSSLLQRLQERYSNEEMYSNSEVEAPSDVVVAGEVGTTLGSEKPIEFVGAKKLSTQQTLQTIEKISLSGCQIVELGGQGLGQLAPHLTELDLSRNLFSKWSDVLAIIRELPLLETLILSGNRFTVDEENDNNGEENFENLKVLVLNQTLLSWRNTGAIITRHFPKLEQLHLVDNEYEDDQLTEFKTTGGWVETLS
;
A
#
# COMPACT_ATOMS: atom_id res chain seq x y z
N MET A 1 -57.82 6.78 20.08
CA MET A 1 -58.11 7.58 18.87
C MET A 1 -56.91 8.49 18.65
N LYS A 2 -56.21 8.34 17.51
CA LYS A 2 -55.54 9.38 16.69
C LYS A 2 -54.76 10.49 17.44
N ASP A 3 -53.50 10.82 17.20
CA ASP A 3 -52.53 10.66 16.12
C ASP A 3 -51.14 10.83 16.81
N ILE A 4 -50.01 10.33 16.30
CA ILE A 4 -49.02 11.14 15.55
C ILE A 4 -47.99 10.13 15.02
N TYR A 5 -47.97 9.89 13.71
CA TYR A 5 -46.80 9.40 12.99
C TYR A 5 -46.83 10.03 11.60
N ARG A 6 -46.01 11.07 11.40
CA ARG A 6 -45.59 11.53 10.08
C ARG A 6 -44.08 11.62 10.05
N GLY A 7 -43.48 10.65 9.37
CA GLY A 7 -42.33 10.87 8.50
C GLY A 7 -40.99 11.19 9.16
N SER A 8 -40.38 10.19 9.80
CA SER A 8 -38.92 10.14 9.86
C SER A 8 -38.43 9.35 8.64
N LYS A 9 -37.96 10.06 7.62
CA LYS A 9 -37.06 9.47 6.61
C LYS A 9 -35.83 8.98 7.35
N ILE A 10 -35.74 7.66 7.54
CA ILE A 10 -34.51 7.02 7.98
C ILE A 10 -33.52 7.21 6.83
N ILE A 11 -32.63 8.17 7.01
CA ILE A 11 -31.47 8.36 6.16
C ILE A 11 -30.56 7.20 6.53
N TRP A 12 -30.43 6.22 5.64
CA TRP A 12 -29.34 5.26 5.72
C TRP A 12 -28.05 6.07 5.58
N LEU A 13 -27.44 6.41 6.71
CA LEU A 13 -26.02 6.75 6.74
C LEU A 13 -25.32 5.46 6.32
N HIS A 14 -25.04 5.33 5.02
CA HIS A 14 -23.88 4.58 4.58
C HIS A 14 -22.75 5.01 5.51
N PHE A 15 -22.10 4.03 6.17
CA PHE A 15 -20.78 4.26 6.72
C PHE A 15 -20.01 4.97 5.62
N ALA A 16 -19.65 6.22 5.86
CA ALA A 16 -18.85 6.97 4.94
C ALA A 16 -17.58 6.14 4.76
N SER A 17 -17.40 5.55 3.57
CA SER A 17 -16.07 5.36 3.02
C SER A 17 -15.37 6.69 3.30
N VAL A 18 -14.35 6.65 4.14
CA VAL A 18 -13.46 7.79 4.29
C VAL A 18 -12.77 7.87 2.93
N SER A 19 -13.42 8.57 2.00
CA SER A 19 -12.82 8.89 0.71
C SER A 19 -11.69 9.84 1.07
N PHE A 20 -10.51 9.28 1.30
CA PHE A 20 -9.29 10.06 1.41
C PHE A 20 -9.14 10.77 0.08
N PHE A 21 -9.43 12.08 0.07
CA PHE A 21 -9.02 12.91 -1.04
C PHE A 21 -7.53 12.70 -1.22
N PHE A 22 -7.13 12.31 -2.43
CA PHE A 22 -5.73 12.18 -2.76
C PHE A 22 -5.00 13.49 -2.50
N VAL A 23 -3.76 13.37 -2.01
CA VAL A 23 -2.81 14.47 -1.90
C VAL A 23 -1.60 14.22 -2.80
N VAL A 24 -0.86 15.28 -3.13
CA VAL A 24 0.41 15.13 -3.85
C VAL A 24 1.35 14.28 -3.01
N GLY A 25 2.00 13.30 -3.64
CA GLY A 25 2.82 12.28 -3.01
C GLY A 25 2.10 10.94 -2.79
N ASP A 26 0.77 10.92 -2.82
CA ASP A 26 0.03 9.66 -2.70
C ASP A 26 0.35 8.71 -3.86
N ARG A 27 0.43 7.43 -3.53
CA ARG A 27 0.49 6.34 -4.49
C ARG A 27 -0.91 6.02 -4.99
N VAL A 28 -0.99 5.67 -6.27
CA VAL A 28 -2.22 5.26 -6.94
C VAL A 28 -1.99 3.98 -7.74
N ASP A 29 -3.04 3.17 -7.82
CA ASP A 29 -3.21 2.13 -8.82
C ASP A 29 -4.35 2.56 -9.75
N ASN A 30 -4.20 2.34 -11.04
CA ASN A 30 -5.25 2.61 -12.01
C ASN A 30 -6.22 1.43 -12.25
N GLY A 31 -6.09 0.34 -11.49
CA GLY A 31 -6.89 -0.87 -11.63
C GLY A 31 -6.48 -1.76 -12.81
N SER A 32 -5.33 -1.48 -13.43
CA SER A 32 -4.73 -2.31 -14.48
C SER A 32 -3.27 -2.61 -14.18
N ASP A 33 -2.97 -2.86 -12.90
CA ASP A 33 -1.64 -3.20 -12.39
C ASP A 33 -0.56 -2.15 -12.64
N SER A 34 -0.94 -0.90 -12.94
CA SER A 34 0.00 0.21 -13.11
C SER A 34 -0.01 1.10 -11.89
N LEU A 35 1.11 1.11 -11.17
CA LEU A 35 1.31 1.94 -9.99
C LEU A 35 1.95 3.28 -10.40
N GLY A 36 1.62 4.33 -9.67
CA GLY A 36 2.20 5.64 -9.87
C GLY A 36 2.06 6.54 -8.65
N THR A 37 2.64 7.72 -8.74
CA THR A 37 2.62 8.74 -7.69
C THR A 37 1.95 10.00 -8.21
N ILE A 38 1.05 10.57 -7.42
CA ILE A 38 0.41 11.85 -7.72
C ILE A 38 1.44 12.96 -7.54
N ARG A 39 1.69 13.71 -8.61
CA ARG A 39 2.59 14.88 -8.65
C ARG A 39 1.86 16.21 -8.80
N TYR A 40 0.58 16.16 -9.18
CA TYR A 40 -0.23 17.35 -9.40
C TYR A 40 -1.69 17.06 -9.12
N ILE A 41 -2.39 18.02 -8.53
CA ILE A 41 -3.84 18.00 -8.35
C ILE A 41 -4.38 19.35 -8.78
N GLY A 42 -5.21 19.36 -9.82
CA GLY A 42 -5.80 20.62 -10.31
C GLY A 42 -6.29 20.56 -11.75
N PRO A 43 -6.74 21.72 -12.28
CA PRO A 43 -7.16 21.83 -13.67
C PRO A 43 -5.98 21.79 -14.64
N VAL A 44 -6.19 21.20 -15.82
CA VAL A 44 -5.20 21.16 -16.91
C VAL A 44 -5.60 22.15 -17.99
N VAL A 45 -4.65 22.87 -18.58
CA VAL A 45 -4.93 23.95 -19.55
C VAL A 45 -5.77 23.49 -20.77
N THR A 46 -5.66 22.22 -21.16
CA THR A 46 -6.45 21.60 -22.24
C THR A 46 -7.77 20.99 -21.79
N ALA A 47 -8.15 21.13 -20.51
CA ALA A 47 -9.41 20.60 -20.00
C ALA A 47 -10.62 21.31 -20.63
N LYS A 48 -11.64 20.53 -21.01
CA LYS A 48 -12.90 21.06 -21.55
C LYS A 48 -13.67 21.99 -20.57
N GLY A 49 -13.35 21.94 -19.28
CA GLY A 49 -13.93 22.80 -18.26
C GLY A 49 -12.87 23.23 -17.25
N ALA A 50 -12.85 24.53 -16.92
CA ALA A 50 -11.85 25.13 -16.03
C ALA A 50 -11.88 24.57 -14.59
N SER A 51 -12.99 23.95 -14.18
CA SER A 51 -13.17 23.31 -12.86
C SER A 51 -12.94 21.79 -12.88
N ALA A 52 -12.59 21.20 -14.03
CA ALA A 52 -12.36 19.76 -14.10
C ALA A 52 -11.09 19.39 -13.34
N LEU A 53 -11.23 18.51 -12.35
CA LEU A 53 -10.12 18.05 -11.52
C LEU A 53 -9.34 16.93 -12.21
N TYR A 54 -8.03 17.11 -12.34
CA TYR A 54 -7.10 16.10 -12.82
C TYR A 54 -6.05 15.79 -11.76
N TYR A 55 -5.58 14.55 -11.79
CA TYR A 55 -4.35 14.13 -11.17
C TYR A 55 -3.27 14.04 -12.25
N GLY A 56 -2.18 14.77 -12.04
CA GLY A 56 -0.93 14.53 -12.74
C GLY A 56 -0.20 13.41 -12.03
N ILE A 57 0.07 12.32 -12.75
CA ILE A 57 0.62 11.09 -12.20
C ILE A 57 1.94 10.82 -12.89
N GLU A 58 2.96 10.48 -12.11
CA GLU A 58 4.18 9.85 -12.57
C GLU A 58 4.05 8.34 -12.37
N TRP A 59 3.98 7.58 -13.47
CA TRP A 59 3.91 6.13 -13.42
C TRP A 59 5.28 5.52 -13.11
N ASP A 60 5.25 4.39 -12.42
CA ASP A 60 6.46 3.63 -12.08
C ASP A 60 7.20 3.15 -13.33
N ASP A 61 6.43 2.75 -14.36
CA ASP A 61 6.94 2.17 -15.61
C ASP A 61 7.10 3.20 -16.74
N TRP A 62 8.25 3.16 -17.40
CA TRP A 62 8.47 3.89 -18.65
C TRP A 62 7.51 3.42 -19.74
N GLY A 63 6.92 4.37 -20.47
CA GLY A 63 6.03 4.10 -21.61
C GLY A 63 4.55 4.02 -21.22
N ARG A 64 4.25 3.95 -19.92
CA ARG A 64 2.89 4.06 -19.42
C ARG A 64 2.35 5.50 -19.48
N GLY A 65 3.24 6.48 -19.40
CA GLY A 65 2.94 7.89 -19.52
C GLY A 65 2.76 8.36 -20.97
N LYS A 66 2.29 9.60 -21.10
CA LYS A 66 2.04 10.30 -22.37
C LYS A 66 2.79 11.63 -22.47
N ASN A 67 3.32 12.12 -21.35
CA ASN A 67 3.99 13.41 -21.27
C ASN A 67 5.02 13.41 -20.14
N ASP A 68 5.64 14.56 -19.91
CA ASP A 68 6.65 14.86 -18.89
C ASP A 68 6.12 15.81 -17.80
N GLY A 69 4.79 15.88 -17.63
CA GLY A 69 4.12 16.85 -16.74
C GLY A 69 3.81 18.19 -17.39
N SER A 70 4.07 18.34 -18.69
CA SER A 70 3.70 19.50 -19.50
C SER A 70 2.65 19.21 -20.57
N VAL A 71 2.03 20.28 -21.08
CA VAL A 71 1.07 20.27 -22.19
C VAL A 71 1.48 21.32 -23.20
N GLU A 72 1.55 20.94 -24.47
CA GLU A 72 1.76 21.87 -25.58
C GLU A 72 0.41 22.34 -26.14
N LEU A 73 0.23 23.65 -26.23
CA LEU A 73 -0.98 24.27 -26.77
C LEU A 73 -0.94 24.30 -28.31
N PRO A 74 -2.09 24.42 -28.98
CA PRO A 74 -2.12 24.62 -30.44
C PRO A 74 -1.33 25.85 -30.93
N SER A 75 -1.06 26.81 -30.04
CA SER A 75 -0.19 27.96 -30.30
C SER A 75 1.31 27.62 -30.34
N GLY A 76 1.70 26.39 -29.96
CA GLY A 76 3.09 25.97 -29.76
C GLY A 76 3.66 26.32 -28.38
N GLU A 77 2.86 26.94 -27.51
CA GLU A 77 3.27 27.27 -26.15
C GLU A 77 3.26 26.02 -25.25
N ARG A 78 4.35 25.81 -24.50
CA ARG A 78 4.47 24.72 -23.53
C ARG A 78 4.11 25.20 -22.12
N VAL A 79 3.11 24.57 -21.53
CA VAL A 79 2.65 24.84 -20.16
C VAL A 79 3.04 23.66 -19.25
N VAL A 80 3.86 23.91 -18.23
CA VAL A 80 4.29 22.90 -17.26
C VAL A 80 3.36 22.95 -16.04
N HIS A 81 2.70 21.83 -15.73
CA HIS A 81 1.84 21.72 -14.53
C HIS A 81 2.59 21.09 -13.35
N PHE A 82 3.49 20.15 -13.61
CA PHE A 82 4.39 19.57 -12.63
C PHE A 82 5.69 19.10 -13.29
N SER A 83 6.73 18.94 -12.48
CA SER A 83 8.00 18.39 -12.95
C SER A 83 7.93 16.87 -12.96
N GLY A 84 8.07 16.28 -14.15
CA GLY A 84 8.21 14.83 -14.34
C GLY A 84 9.54 14.47 -15.01
N PRO A 85 9.92 13.18 -15.02
CA PRO A 85 11.10 12.74 -15.75
C PRO A 85 11.01 13.12 -17.24
N PRO A 86 12.10 13.62 -17.84
CA PRO A 86 12.10 13.93 -19.27
C PRO A 86 11.90 12.64 -20.08
N GLY A 87 11.20 12.74 -21.20
CA GLY A 87 10.94 11.60 -22.07
C GLY A 87 12.26 10.97 -22.58
N ARG A 88 12.35 9.64 -22.52
CA ARG A 88 13.53 8.89 -22.96
C ARG A 88 13.30 8.32 -24.36
N LYS A 89 14.24 8.51 -25.28
CA LYS A 89 14.24 7.79 -26.57
C LYS A 89 14.88 6.43 -26.37
N LEU A 90 14.14 5.38 -26.67
CA LEU A 90 14.69 4.03 -26.72
C LEU A 90 15.66 3.90 -27.89
N SER A 91 16.75 3.17 -27.69
CA SER A 91 17.77 2.91 -28.70
C SER A 91 17.15 2.33 -29.97
N GLY A 92 17.17 3.08 -31.08
CA GLY A 92 16.58 2.69 -32.36
C GLY A 92 16.19 3.90 -33.20
N HIS A 93 16.50 3.86 -34.50
CA HIS A 93 16.17 4.96 -35.41
C HIS A 93 14.65 5.07 -35.56
N GLY A 94 14.05 6.19 -35.15
CA GLY A 94 12.60 6.40 -35.22
C GLY A 94 11.79 5.88 -34.03
N SER A 95 12.44 5.39 -32.96
CA SER A 95 11.74 4.96 -31.74
C SER A 95 10.93 6.11 -31.12
N PRO A 96 9.68 5.88 -30.71
CA PRO A 96 8.88 6.89 -30.03
C PRO A 96 9.54 7.28 -28.70
N VAL A 97 9.31 8.53 -28.28
CA VAL A 97 9.73 8.99 -26.95
C VAL A 97 8.85 8.30 -25.91
N SER A 98 9.48 7.62 -24.96
CA SER A 98 8.83 6.98 -23.84
C SER A 98 8.68 7.97 -22.69
N TYR A 99 7.48 8.03 -22.10
CA TYR A 99 7.12 8.97 -21.05
C TYR A 99 6.60 8.25 -19.81
N LYS A 100 6.75 8.88 -18.64
CA LYS A 100 6.20 8.39 -17.36
C LYS A 100 4.99 9.18 -16.89
N CYS A 101 4.75 10.40 -17.35
CA CYS A 101 3.71 11.24 -16.76
C CYS A 101 2.40 11.21 -17.54
N SER A 102 1.27 11.39 -16.85
CA SER A 102 -0.06 11.51 -17.46
C SER A 102 -0.94 12.45 -16.66
N PHE A 103 -1.87 13.11 -17.34
CA PHE A 103 -3.02 13.74 -16.68
C PHE A 103 -4.22 12.80 -16.75
N ALA A 104 -4.69 12.32 -15.60
CA ALA A 104 -5.89 11.52 -15.47
C ALA A 104 -6.99 12.34 -14.81
N LYS A 105 -8.24 12.21 -15.28
CA LYS A 105 -9.38 12.81 -14.57
C LYS A 105 -9.53 12.13 -13.21
N ALA A 106 -9.89 12.88 -12.18
CA ALA A 106 -10.09 12.32 -10.83
C ALA A 106 -11.05 11.11 -10.84
N THR A 107 -12.10 11.19 -11.66
CA THR A 107 -13.12 10.12 -11.82
C THR A 107 -12.60 8.78 -12.34
N VAL A 108 -11.35 8.70 -12.81
CA VAL A 108 -10.72 7.42 -13.20
C VAL A 108 -10.49 6.55 -11.96
N PHE A 109 -10.23 7.16 -10.81
CA PHE A 109 -9.91 6.48 -9.55
C PHE A 109 -11.15 6.14 -8.73
N ASP A 110 -12.33 6.65 -9.09
CA ASP A 110 -13.61 6.26 -8.46
C ASP A 110 -13.91 4.76 -8.64
N LYS A 111 -13.23 4.09 -9.59
CA LYS A 111 -13.44 2.68 -9.94
C LYS A 111 -12.29 1.76 -9.51
N THR A 112 -11.26 2.30 -8.88
CA THR A 112 -10.08 1.51 -8.48
C THR A 112 -10.33 0.86 -7.12
N ALA A 113 -9.59 -0.19 -6.81
CA ALA A 113 -9.67 -0.83 -5.51
C ALA A 113 -9.35 0.19 -4.39
N GLU A 114 -10.08 0.08 -3.28
CA GLU A 114 -9.99 1.05 -2.20
C GLU A 114 -8.66 0.93 -1.45
N ARG A 115 -8.04 2.08 -1.15
CA ARG A 115 -6.86 2.15 -0.29
C ARG A 115 -7.22 1.64 1.10
N SER A 116 -6.34 0.88 1.72
CA SER A 116 -6.62 0.32 3.03
C SER A 116 -5.36 0.20 3.88
N SER A 117 -5.54 -0.16 5.15
CA SER A 117 -4.45 -0.43 6.06
C SER A 117 -4.05 -1.91 6.03
N LEU A 118 -2.83 -2.20 6.48
CA LEU A 118 -2.33 -3.57 6.60
C LEU A 118 -3.22 -4.40 7.53
N LEU A 119 -3.59 -3.84 8.70
CA LEU A 119 -4.43 -4.54 9.65
C LEU A 119 -5.81 -4.88 9.08
N GLN A 120 -6.40 -3.95 8.33
CA GLN A 120 -7.68 -4.20 7.67
C GLN A 120 -7.54 -5.28 6.59
N ARG A 121 -6.51 -5.22 5.73
CA ARG A 121 -6.27 -6.25 4.71
C ARG A 121 -5.97 -7.64 5.28
N LEU A 122 -5.29 -7.70 6.43
CA LEU A 122 -5.13 -8.96 7.17
C LEU A 122 -6.47 -9.49 7.65
N GLN A 123 -7.28 -8.66 8.29
CA GLN A 123 -8.60 -9.07 8.78
C GLN A 123 -9.48 -9.56 7.64
N GLU A 124 -9.57 -8.83 6.53
CA GLU A 124 -10.34 -9.22 5.34
C GLU A 124 -9.89 -10.58 4.79
N ARG A 125 -8.57 -10.79 4.66
CA ARG A 125 -8.01 -12.01 4.09
C ARG A 125 -8.25 -13.25 4.96
N TYR A 126 -8.12 -13.12 6.27
CA TYR A 126 -8.16 -14.26 7.18
C TYR A 126 -9.50 -14.45 7.88
N SER A 127 -10.48 -13.55 7.69
CA SER A 127 -11.81 -13.65 8.30
C SER A 127 -12.87 -14.35 7.47
N ASN A 128 -12.51 -14.96 6.33
CA ASN A 128 -13.40 -15.73 5.46
C ASN A 128 -14.74 -15.01 5.15
N GLU A 129 -14.70 -14.04 4.24
CA GLU A 129 -15.85 -13.76 3.39
C GLU A 129 -15.77 -14.67 2.16
N GLU A 130 -16.30 -15.89 2.28
CA GLU A 130 -16.67 -16.60 1.07
C GLU A 130 -17.70 -15.77 0.32
N MET A 131 -17.32 -15.29 -0.85
CA MET A 131 -18.20 -14.73 -1.87
C MET A 131 -19.22 -15.80 -2.31
N TYR A 132 -20.32 -15.93 -1.56
CA TYR A 132 -21.57 -16.43 -2.10
C TYR A 132 -22.60 -15.31 -2.04
N SER A 133 -22.80 -14.71 -3.21
CA SER A 133 -23.84 -13.76 -3.51
C SER A 133 -25.24 -14.33 -3.26
N ASN A 134 -26.12 -13.42 -2.82
CA ASN A 134 -27.58 -13.40 -2.91
C ASN A 134 -28.38 -13.80 -1.66
N SER A 135 -28.47 -12.86 -0.72
CA SER A 135 -29.77 -12.40 -0.21
C SER A 135 -29.62 -11.09 0.55
N GLU A 136 -30.40 -10.08 0.18
CA GLU A 136 -30.65 -8.88 0.99
C GLU A 136 -31.36 -9.29 2.30
N VAL A 137 -30.62 -9.70 3.33
CA VAL A 137 -31.13 -9.77 4.70
C VAL A 137 -29.95 -9.61 5.64
N GLU A 138 -30.03 -8.61 6.53
CA GLU A 138 -29.30 -8.37 7.79
C GLU A 138 -27.82 -8.82 7.90
N ALA A 139 -26.96 -7.92 8.41
CA ALA A 139 -25.55 -8.19 8.70
C ALA A 139 -25.35 -9.62 9.23
N PRO A 140 -24.52 -10.46 8.60
CA PRO A 140 -24.38 -11.85 9.01
C PRO A 140 -23.89 -11.86 10.46
N SER A 141 -24.75 -12.27 11.37
CA SER A 141 -24.35 -12.50 12.75
C SER A 141 -23.26 -13.57 12.70
N ASP A 142 -22.09 -13.29 13.28
CA ASP A 142 -20.96 -14.22 13.37
C ASP A 142 -21.34 -15.34 14.36
N VAL A 143 -22.31 -16.17 14.00
CA VAL A 143 -22.95 -17.17 14.85
C VAL A 143 -22.92 -18.52 14.13
N VAL A 144 -22.26 -19.51 14.71
CA VAL A 144 -22.19 -20.88 14.21
C VAL A 144 -22.90 -21.82 15.18
N VAL A 145 -23.82 -22.64 14.70
CA VAL A 145 -24.48 -23.65 15.55
C VAL A 145 -23.56 -24.87 15.67
N ALA A 146 -23.07 -25.15 16.88
CA ALA A 146 -22.10 -26.23 17.13
C ALA A 146 -22.74 -27.56 17.57
N GLY A 147 -24.06 -27.59 17.72
CA GLY A 147 -24.82 -28.77 18.11
C GLY A 147 -26.09 -28.41 18.87
N GLU A 148 -26.83 -29.42 19.30
CA GLU A 148 -28.08 -29.27 20.05
C GLU A 148 -27.96 -29.98 21.40
N VAL A 149 -28.47 -29.35 22.46
CA VAL A 149 -28.52 -29.94 23.81
C VAL A 149 -29.96 -30.16 24.23
N GLY A 150 -30.26 -31.41 24.58
CA GLY A 150 -31.54 -31.80 25.15
C GLY A 150 -31.75 -31.16 26.53
N THR A 151 -32.85 -30.45 26.70
CA THR A 151 -33.25 -29.89 27.99
C THR A 151 -34.06 -30.91 28.78
N THR A 152 -34.10 -30.76 30.11
CA THR A 152 -34.84 -31.65 31.02
C THR A 152 -36.36 -31.73 30.76
N LEU A 153 -36.90 -30.83 29.93
CA LEU A 153 -38.29 -30.77 29.51
C LEU A 153 -38.54 -31.38 28.11
N GLY A 154 -37.52 -32.02 27.51
CA GLY A 154 -37.66 -32.73 26.22
C GLY A 154 -37.54 -31.85 24.97
N SER A 155 -37.16 -30.58 25.10
CA SER A 155 -36.83 -29.72 23.95
C SER A 155 -35.32 -29.64 23.74
N GLU A 156 -34.88 -29.70 22.49
CA GLU A 156 -33.50 -29.49 22.08
C GLU A 156 -33.26 -27.99 21.86
N LYS A 157 -32.15 -27.46 22.38
CA LYS A 157 -31.72 -26.08 22.15
C LYS A 157 -30.40 -26.04 21.39
N PRO A 158 -30.28 -25.23 20.32
CA PRO A 158 -29.04 -25.07 19.61
C PRO A 158 -27.99 -24.34 20.47
N ILE A 159 -26.75 -24.79 20.40
CA ILE A 159 -25.58 -24.10 20.94
C ILE A 159 -25.06 -23.17 19.87
N GLU A 160 -25.27 -21.88 20.07
CA GLU A 160 -24.80 -20.82 19.20
C GLU A 160 -23.41 -20.32 19.65
N PHE A 161 -22.40 -20.46 18.79
CA PHE A 161 -21.09 -19.88 18.97
C PHE A 161 -21.03 -18.53 18.28
N VAL A 162 -21.11 -17.46 19.08
CA VAL A 162 -20.93 -16.09 18.61
C VAL A 162 -19.44 -15.75 18.55
N GLY A 163 -18.96 -15.19 17.45
CA GLY A 163 -17.54 -14.85 17.26
C GLY A 163 -16.70 -15.96 16.64
N ALA A 164 -17.31 -17.00 16.07
CA ALA A 164 -16.60 -18.17 15.56
C ALA A 164 -15.59 -17.81 14.45
N LYS A 165 -15.95 -16.87 13.55
CA LYS A 165 -15.04 -16.38 12.50
C LYS A 165 -13.89 -15.60 13.10
N LYS A 166 -14.17 -14.63 13.98
CA LYS A 166 -13.13 -13.83 14.65
C LYS A 166 -12.14 -14.73 15.41
N LEU A 167 -12.66 -15.75 16.10
CA LEU A 167 -11.83 -16.71 16.82
C LEU A 167 -10.96 -17.53 15.87
N SER A 168 -11.52 -17.99 14.74
CA SER A 168 -10.77 -18.74 13.72
C SER A 168 -9.69 -17.90 13.04
N THR A 169 -9.98 -16.64 12.69
CA THR A 169 -9.00 -15.67 12.21
C THR A 169 -7.86 -15.52 13.20
N GLN A 170 -8.20 -15.31 14.47
CA GLN A 170 -7.23 -15.10 15.53
C GLN A 170 -6.36 -16.33 15.75
N GLN A 171 -6.93 -17.54 15.77
CA GLN A 171 -6.16 -18.78 15.88
C GLN A 171 -5.21 -18.98 14.68
N THR A 172 -5.68 -18.66 13.47
CA THR A 172 -4.86 -18.77 12.25
C THR A 172 -3.66 -17.82 12.32
N LEU A 173 -3.91 -16.54 12.58
CA LEU A 173 -2.86 -15.52 12.65
C LEU A 173 -1.90 -15.75 13.83
N GLN A 174 -2.38 -16.34 14.93
CA GLN A 174 -1.53 -16.74 16.05
C GLN A 174 -0.58 -17.90 15.74
N THR A 175 -0.68 -18.57 14.59
CA THR A 175 0.23 -19.67 14.20
C THR A 175 0.99 -19.40 12.91
N ILE A 176 0.63 -18.36 12.16
CA ILE A 176 1.21 -18.09 10.85
C ILE A 176 2.59 -17.44 11.00
N GLU A 177 3.55 -17.98 10.24
CA GLU A 177 4.92 -17.45 10.21
C GLU A 177 5.19 -16.63 8.94
N LYS A 178 4.41 -16.84 7.88
CA LYS A 178 4.65 -16.24 6.57
C LYS A 178 3.38 -15.68 5.96
N ILE A 179 3.38 -14.41 5.59
CA ILE A 179 2.25 -13.73 4.96
C ILE A 179 2.73 -12.97 3.73
N SER A 180 2.03 -13.12 2.60
CA SER A 180 2.13 -12.19 1.47
C SER A 180 0.83 -11.42 1.34
N LEU A 181 0.90 -10.10 1.33
CA LEU A 181 -0.17 -9.15 1.00
C LEU A 181 0.24 -8.29 -0.21
N SER A 182 0.89 -8.92 -1.19
CA SER A 182 1.29 -8.24 -2.42
C SER A 182 0.07 -7.69 -3.18
N GLY A 183 0.16 -6.45 -3.66
CA GLY A 183 -0.90 -5.86 -4.49
C GLY A 183 -2.20 -5.51 -3.75
N CYS A 184 -2.21 -5.53 -2.41
CA CYS A 184 -3.42 -5.33 -1.60
C CYS A 184 -3.81 -3.85 -1.36
N GLN A 185 -3.27 -2.90 -2.13
CA GLN A 185 -3.59 -1.47 -2.00
C GLN A 185 -3.33 -0.89 -0.60
N ILE A 186 -2.33 -1.43 0.11
CA ILE A 186 -2.00 -1.03 1.48
C ILE A 186 -1.22 0.27 1.47
N VAL A 187 -1.61 1.24 2.30
CA VAL A 187 -0.91 2.54 2.40
C VAL A 187 -0.13 2.71 3.70
N GLU A 188 -0.55 2.04 4.78
CA GLU A 188 0.01 2.16 6.12
C GLU A 188 -0.38 0.97 7.01
N LEU A 189 0.10 0.93 8.26
CA LEU A 189 -0.27 -0.08 9.26
C LEU A 189 -1.75 -0.01 9.67
N GLY A 190 -2.25 1.20 9.94
CA GLY A 190 -3.64 1.51 10.33
C GLY A 190 -4.03 1.16 11.76
N GLY A 191 -3.10 1.23 12.70
CA GLY A 191 -3.40 1.02 14.12
C GLY A 191 -2.23 0.42 14.90
N GLN A 192 -2.58 -0.38 15.92
CA GLN A 192 -1.68 -1.09 16.81
C GLN A 192 -2.18 -2.54 16.96
N GLY A 193 -1.35 -3.44 17.49
CA GLY A 193 -1.76 -4.80 17.84
C GLY A 193 -1.44 -5.83 16.74
N LEU A 194 -0.63 -5.46 15.75
CA LEU A 194 -0.16 -6.42 14.75
C LEU A 194 0.67 -7.53 15.41
N GLY A 195 1.52 -7.18 16.38
CA GLY A 195 2.31 -8.17 17.12
C GLY A 195 1.49 -9.10 18.00
N GLN A 196 0.30 -8.69 18.44
CA GLN A 196 -0.63 -9.57 19.18
C GLN A 196 -1.40 -10.48 18.24
N LEU A 197 -1.69 -9.99 17.03
CA LEU A 197 -2.46 -10.69 16.03
C LEU A 197 -1.62 -11.78 15.34
N ALA A 198 -0.38 -11.45 14.96
CA ALA A 198 0.56 -12.34 14.26
C ALA A 198 1.92 -12.40 14.99
N PRO A 199 1.97 -12.95 16.22
CA PRO A 199 3.15 -12.92 17.08
C PRO A 199 4.34 -13.75 16.57
N HIS A 200 4.11 -14.69 15.66
CA HIS A 200 5.13 -15.61 15.13
C HIS A 200 5.55 -15.28 13.70
N LEU A 201 5.15 -14.12 13.16
CA LEU A 201 5.45 -13.75 11.79
C LEU A 201 6.96 -13.51 11.61
N THR A 202 7.58 -14.31 10.73
CA THR A 202 9.00 -14.25 10.35
C THR A 202 9.19 -13.76 8.91
N GLU A 203 8.18 -13.86 8.05
CA GLU A 203 8.23 -13.38 6.66
C GLU A 203 6.98 -12.58 6.29
N LEU A 204 7.20 -11.37 5.78
CA LEU A 204 6.13 -10.47 5.34
C LEU A 204 6.44 -9.90 3.95
N ASP A 205 5.57 -10.20 3.00
CA ASP A 205 5.60 -9.63 1.65
C ASP A 205 4.53 -8.56 1.46
N LEU A 206 4.99 -7.33 1.26
CA LEU A 206 4.20 -6.12 1.01
C LEU A 206 4.52 -5.51 -0.35
N SER A 207 5.01 -6.32 -1.29
CA SER A 207 5.31 -5.85 -2.64
C SER A 207 4.09 -5.26 -3.36
N ARG A 208 4.34 -4.32 -4.28
CA ARG A 208 3.32 -3.71 -5.15
C ARG A 208 2.12 -3.10 -4.40
N ASN A 209 2.36 -2.54 -3.21
CA ASN A 209 1.35 -1.81 -2.43
C ASN A 209 1.45 -0.29 -2.65
N LEU A 210 0.77 0.51 -1.84
CA LEU A 210 0.66 1.97 -1.98
C LEU A 210 1.40 2.73 -0.86
N PHE A 211 2.43 2.12 -0.27
CA PHE A 211 3.29 2.80 0.69
C PHE A 211 4.03 3.95 -0.01
N SER A 212 3.97 5.13 0.60
CA SER A 212 4.63 6.35 0.12
C SER A 212 5.73 6.84 1.05
N LYS A 213 5.72 6.45 2.34
CA LYS A 213 6.66 6.91 3.36
C LYS A 213 7.41 5.74 3.98
N TRP A 214 8.70 5.93 4.25
CA TRP A 214 9.50 4.92 4.95
C TRP A 214 9.05 4.75 6.42
N SER A 215 8.53 5.81 7.05
CA SER A 215 8.02 5.76 8.44
C SER A 215 6.91 4.73 8.63
N ASP A 216 6.08 4.50 7.61
CA ASP A 216 4.97 3.55 7.67
C ASP A 216 5.49 2.11 7.68
N VAL A 217 6.61 1.85 7.00
CA VAL A 217 7.33 0.58 7.05
C VAL A 217 7.91 0.36 8.45
N LEU A 218 8.58 1.37 9.03
CA LEU A 218 9.12 1.29 10.39
C LEU A 218 8.02 1.01 11.42
N ALA A 219 6.84 1.60 11.26
CA ALA A 219 5.68 1.33 12.11
C ALA A 219 5.25 -0.14 12.08
N ILE A 220 5.33 -0.80 10.93
CA ILE A 220 5.00 -2.23 10.78
C ILE A 220 6.06 -3.10 11.43
N ILE A 221 7.35 -2.87 11.15
CA ILE A 221 8.44 -3.71 11.68
C ILE A 221 8.52 -3.60 13.21
N ARG A 222 8.21 -2.43 13.78
CA ARG A 222 8.17 -2.22 15.24
C ARG A 222 7.21 -3.17 15.96
N GLU A 223 6.13 -3.58 15.30
CA GLU A 223 5.15 -4.53 15.86
C GLU A 223 5.54 -5.99 15.66
N LEU A 224 6.60 -6.28 14.88
CA LEU A 224 6.98 -7.62 14.44
C LEU A 224 8.42 -7.96 14.85
N PRO A 225 8.68 -8.21 16.15
CA PRO A 225 10.03 -8.39 16.66
C PRO A 225 10.73 -9.64 16.13
N LEU A 226 9.99 -10.64 15.61
CA LEU A 226 10.56 -11.88 15.05
C LEU A 226 10.71 -11.83 13.52
N LEU A 227 10.45 -10.70 12.88
CA LEU A 227 10.51 -10.60 11.42
C LEU A 227 11.94 -10.77 10.90
N GLU A 228 12.15 -11.77 10.05
CA GLU A 228 13.42 -12.10 9.42
C GLU A 228 13.47 -11.66 7.96
N THR A 229 12.36 -11.75 7.24
CA THR A 229 12.28 -11.42 5.80
C THR A 229 11.19 -10.40 5.53
N LEU A 230 11.57 -9.29 4.89
CA LEU A 230 10.65 -8.24 4.47
C LEU A 230 10.80 -7.94 2.98
N ILE A 231 9.70 -8.08 2.24
CA ILE A 231 9.65 -7.84 0.80
C ILE A 231 8.81 -6.59 0.53
N LEU A 232 9.42 -5.57 -0.05
CA LEU A 232 8.82 -4.25 -0.28
C LEU A 232 8.87 -3.83 -1.76
N SER A 233 9.16 -4.78 -2.65
CA SER A 233 9.42 -4.52 -4.06
C SER A 233 8.26 -3.78 -4.73
N GLY A 234 8.55 -2.82 -5.60
CA GLY A 234 7.51 -2.09 -6.33
C GLY A 234 6.73 -1.05 -5.53
N ASN A 235 7.17 -0.67 -4.32
CA ASN A 235 6.68 0.52 -3.59
C ASN A 235 7.51 1.77 -3.93
N ARG A 236 7.10 2.98 -3.49
CA ARG A 236 7.93 4.22 -3.63
C ARG A 236 7.99 4.92 -2.30
N PHE A 237 9.18 5.24 -1.81
CA PHE A 237 9.32 5.78 -0.46
C PHE A 237 9.91 7.19 -0.48
N THR A 238 9.31 8.08 0.29
CA THR A 238 9.95 9.29 0.79
C THR A 238 10.67 8.95 2.09
N VAL A 239 11.90 9.45 2.21
CA VAL A 239 12.75 9.29 3.39
C VAL A 239 12.93 10.69 3.98
N ASP A 240 12.34 10.92 5.15
CA ASP A 240 12.40 12.22 5.82
C ASP A 240 13.72 12.32 6.62
N GLU A 241 14.77 12.87 6.01
CA GLU A 241 16.09 13.02 6.66
C GLU A 241 16.06 13.96 7.91
N GLU A 242 15.04 14.82 8.05
CA GLU A 242 15.00 15.90 9.05
C GLU A 242 14.22 15.59 10.35
N ASN A 243 13.32 14.59 10.35
CA ASN A 243 12.52 14.25 11.55
C ASN A 243 13.19 13.20 12.45
N ASP A 244 14.45 12.89 12.18
CA ASP A 244 15.13 11.69 12.65
C ASP A 244 15.85 11.88 14.02
N ASN A 245 15.26 12.71 14.88
CA ASN A 245 15.63 12.84 16.31
C ASN A 245 15.02 11.71 17.18
N ASN A 246 14.16 10.86 16.61
CA ASN A 246 13.80 9.60 17.23
C ASN A 246 14.99 8.66 17.07
N GLY A 247 15.51 8.16 18.20
CA GLY A 247 16.79 7.45 18.29
C GLY A 247 16.98 6.28 17.33
N GLU A 248 18.18 5.71 17.35
CA GLU A 248 18.59 4.53 16.58
C GLU A 248 17.68 3.33 16.87
N GLU A 249 16.51 3.29 16.22
CA GLU A 249 15.63 2.12 16.24
C GLU A 249 16.24 1.05 15.34
N ASN A 250 16.83 0.04 15.99
CA ASN A 250 17.48 -1.09 15.36
C ASN A 250 16.55 -2.31 15.34
N PHE A 251 16.43 -2.95 14.17
CA PHE A 251 15.68 -4.18 13.97
C PHE A 251 16.66 -5.33 13.73
N GLU A 252 17.18 -5.88 14.83
CA GLU A 252 18.28 -6.86 14.79
C GLU A 252 17.91 -8.22 14.19
N ASN A 253 16.61 -8.55 14.12
CA ASN A 253 16.17 -9.84 13.61
C ASN A 253 15.96 -9.85 12.09
N LEU A 254 15.89 -8.69 11.43
CA LEU A 254 15.69 -8.64 9.98
C LEU A 254 16.96 -9.07 9.25
N LYS A 255 16.85 -10.16 8.46
CA LYS A 255 17.95 -10.82 7.74
C LYS A 255 17.87 -10.62 6.24
N VAL A 256 16.67 -10.53 5.68
CA VAL A 256 16.45 -10.38 4.23
C VAL A 256 15.56 -9.18 3.97
N LEU A 257 16.03 -8.25 3.15
CA LEU A 257 15.30 -7.06 2.74
C LEU A 257 15.29 -6.95 1.21
N VAL A 258 14.09 -6.98 0.63
CA VAL A 258 13.91 -6.96 -0.83
C VAL A 258 13.27 -5.64 -1.27
N LEU A 259 14.09 -4.77 -1.86
CA LEU A 259 13.75 -3.41 -2.29
C LEU A 259 13.84 -3.24 -3.82
N ASN A 260 13.59 -4.32 -4.57
CA ASN A 260 13.59 -4.26 -6.03
C ASN A 260 12.54 -3.27 -6.55
N GLN A 261 12.85 -2.55 -7.62
CA GLN A 261 11.89 -1.65 -8.28
C GLN A 261 11.26 -0.66 -7.30
N THR A 262 12.03 -0.12 -6.34
CA THR A 262 11.55 0.91 -5.40
C THR A 262 11.95 2.33 -5.79
N LEU A 263 12.93 2.47 -6.69
CA LEU A 263 13.57 3.71 -7.12
C LEU A 263 14.10 4.56 -5.95
N LEU A 264 14.38 3.93 -4.81
CA LEU A 264 15.12 4.57 -3.72
C LEU A 264 16.51 4.94 -4.23
N SER A 265 16.95 6.17 -3.98
CA SER A 265 18.31 6.58 -4.32
C SER A 265 19.33 5.76 -3.55
N TRP A 266 20.52 5.57 -4.13
CA TRP A 266 21.58 4.80 -3.48
C TRP A 266 21.92 5.33 -2.08
N ARG A 267 21.99 6.66 -1.94
CA ARG A 267 22.19 7.35 -0.67
C ARG A 267 21.12 6.97 0.37
N ASN A 268 19.84 7.04 0.00
CA ASN A 268 18.75 6.75 0.92
C ASN A 268 18.73 5.27 1.33
N THR A 269 19.00 4.37 0.37
CA THR A 269 19.15 2.94 0.65
C THR A 269 20.25 2.70 1.69
N GLY A 270 21.43 3.28 1.50
CA GLY A 270 22.52 3.18 2.46
C GLY A 270 22.17 3.75 3.84
N ALA A 271 21.54 4.92 3.89
CA ALA A 271 21.10 5.55 5.14
C ALA A 271 20.11 4.67 5.92
N ILE A 272 19.09 4.14 5.25
CA ILE A 272 18.09 3.24 5.84
C ILE A 272 18.77 2.00 6.45
N ILE A 273 19.63 1.34 5.67
CA ILE A 273 20.22 0.06 6.08
C ILE A 273 21.18 0.26 7.26
N THR A 274 22.07 1.25 7.16
CA THR A 274 23.05 1.52 8.21
C THR A 274 22.39 1.98 9.51
N ARG A 275 21.26 2.69 9.42
CA ARG A 275 20.52 3.16 10.59
C ARG A 275 19.69 2.08 11.28
N HIS A 276 19.05 1.20 10.52
CA HIS A 276 17.97 0.36 11.06
C HIS A 276 18.25 -1.14 11.09
N PHE A 277 19.15 -1.67 10.24
CA PHE A 277 19.23 -3.11 10.01
C PHE A 277 20.65 -3.67 10.25
N PRO A 278 21.18 -3.60 11.47
CA PRO A 278 22.59 -3.90 11.75
C PRO A 278 23.01 -5.36 11.54
N LYS A 279 22.06 -6.31 11.42
CA LYS A 279 22.34 -7.74 11.20
C LYS A 279 21.73 -8.29 9.91
N LEU A 280 21.42 -7.41 8.96
CA LEU A 280 20.84 -7.81 7.68
C LEU A 280 21.91 -8.55 6.85
N GLU A 281 21.51 -9.66 6.23
CA GLU A 281 22.40 -10.63 5.56
C GLU A 281 22.21 -10.60 4.04
N GLN A 282 21.00 -10.30 3.57
CA GLN A 282 20.67 -10.25 2.15
C GLN A 282 19.88 -8.98 1.81
N LEU A 283 20.35 -8.28 0.77
CA LEU A 283 19.75 -7.07 0.26
C LEU A 283 19.53 -7.20 -1.25
N HIS A 284 18.29 -7.05 -1.70
CA HIS A 284 17.95 -7.14 -3.12
C HIS A 284 17.50 -5.79 -3.65
N LEU A 285 18.12 -5.34 -4.74
CA LEU A 285 18.04 -3.98 -5.25
C LEU A 285 17.87 -3.89 -6.77
N VAL A 286 17.39 -4.95 -7.40
CA VAL A 286 17.23 -5.06 -8.86
C VAL A 286 16.25 -3.99 -9.37
N ASP A 287 16.50 -3.46 -10.58
CA ASP A 287 15.65 -2.50 -11.28
C ASP A 287 15.37 -1.19 -10.52
N ASN A 288 16.36 -0.68 -9.78
CA ASN A 288 16.28 0.63 -9.10
C ASN A 288 16.90 1.80 -9.89
N GLU A 289 17.23 1.60 -11.17
CA GLU A 289 17.90 2.60 -12.02
C GLU A 289 19.24 3.11 -11.43
N TYR A 290 19.98 2.26 -10.71
CA TYR A 290 21.32 2.60 -10.25
C TYR A 290 22.33 2.61 -11.40
N GLU A 291 23.21 3.61 -11.37
CA GLU A 291 24.36 3.72 -12.26
C GLU A 291 25.60 3.08 -11.63
N ASP A 292 26.54 2.61 -12.47
CA ASP A 292 27.74 1.88 -12.02
C ASP A 292 28.59 2.70 -11.04
N ASP A 293 28.66 4.02 -11.22
CA ASP A 293 29.45 4.93 -10.39
C ASP A 293 28.91 5.02 -8.95
N GLN A 294 27.59 5.02 -8.78
CA GLN A 294 26.91 5.02 -7.48
C GLN A 294 27.25 3.77 -6.65
N LEU A 295 27.47 2.64 -7.33
CA LEU A 295 27.87 1.38 -6.69
C LEU A 295 29.36 1.36 -6.31
N THR A 296 30.18 2.20 -6.92
CA THR A 296 31.63 2.28 -6.66
C THR A 296 32.02 3.27 -5.56
N GLU A 297 31.14 4.20 -5.15
CA GLU A 297 31.43 5.25 -4.16
C GLU A 297 31.45 4.75 -2.69
N PHE A 298 31.72 3.46 -2.44
CA PHE A 298 31.93 2.94 -1.08
C PHE A 298 33.36 3.14 -0.60
N LYS A 299 33.64 4.33 -0.08
CA LYS A 299 34.80 4.51 0.81
C LYS A 299 34.47 3.99 2.21
N THR A 300 34.84 2.73 2.41
CA THR A 300 35.33 2.08 3.64
C THR A 300 35.11 2.83 4.97
N THR A 301 33.86 2.98 5.41
CA THR A 301 33.55 3.22 6.83
C THR A 301 32.26 2.49 7.20
N GLY A 302 32.34 1.18 7.45
CA GLY A 302 31.24 0.41 8.04
C GLY A 302 31.20 -1.03 7.54
N GLY A 303 31.04 -1.98 8.47
CA GLY A 303 31.28 -3.43 8.38
C GLY A 303 30.47 -4.25 7.37
N TRP A 304 29.87 -3.64 6.35
CA TRP A 304 29.03 -4.31 5.36
C TRP A 304 29.79 -5.02 4.23
N VAL A 305 31.09 -4.79 4.10
CA VAL A 305 31.85 -5.16 2.88
C VAL A 305 32.38 -6.60 2.87
N GLU A 306 32.37 -7.34 3.99
CA GLU A 306 33.01 -8.69 4.02
C GLU A 306 32.23 -9.80 3.28
N THR A 307 31.01 -9.57 2.78
CA THR A 307 30.17 -10.65 2.21
C THR A 307 29.87 -10.54 0.71
N LEU A 308 30.46 -9.57 -0.02
CA LEU A 308 30.22 -9.40 -1.46
C LEU A 308 31.50 -9.41 -2.32
N SER A 309 32.58 -10.01 -1.81
CA SER A 309 33.78 -10.38 -2.60
C SER A 309 33.83 -11.86 -2.90
#